data_AF-A0A358XVH4-F1
#
_entry.id   AF-A0A358XVH4-F1
#
_cell.length_a   1.000
_cell.length_b   1.000
_cell.length_c   1.000
_cell.angle_alpha   90.00
_cell.angle_beta   90.00
_cell.angle_gamma   90.00
#
_symmetry.space_group_name_H-M   'P 1'
#
loop_
_entity.id
_entity.type
_entity.pdbx_description
1 polymer ?
#
loop_
_entity_poly.entity_id
_entity_poly.type
_entity_poly.pdbx_seq_one_letter_code
_entity_poly.pdbx_strand_id
1 'polypeptide(L)'
;MISGDTLVTDKIIELSDGADVVLHDAMALQLVQGAETLSRRSGNTRLATVLHDIQDYHATTADLARLADEADIGLLALYHLVPAPRNAMAIAAFNGDLPDGAVITEDGMVILLPANSDEIMVD
;
A
#
# COMPACT_ATOMS: atom_id res chain seq x y z
N MET A 1 4.80 -2.86 12.68
CA MET A 1 4.62 -1.41 12.50
C MET A 1 3.32 -1.17 11.74
N ILE A 2 2.58 -0.11 12.06
CA ILE A 2 1.38 0.32 11.31
C ILE A 2 1.66 1.75 10.86
N SER A 3 1.62 2.02 9.56
CA SER A 3 2.08 3.29 8.99
C SER A 3 1.13 4.46 9.19
N GLY A 4 -0.18 4.21 9.20
CA GLY A 4 -1.16 5.25 8.86
C GLY A 4 -1.20 5.50 7.34
N ASP A 5 -1.90 6.54 6.91
CA ASP A 5 -1.86 6.97 5.50
C ASP A 5 -0.63 7.87 5.32
N THR A 6 0.37 7.39 4.60
CA THR A 6 1.65 8.12 4.49
C THR A 6 2.44 7.76 3.24
N LEU A 7 3.39 8.63 2.89
CA LEU A 7 4.47 8.27 1.97
C LEU A 7 5.49 7.35 2.66
N VAL A 8 6.22 6.57 1.86
CA VAL A 8 7.44 5.89 2.30
C VAL A 8 8.56 6.93 2.37
N THR A 9 8.78 7.50 3.55
CA THR A 9 9.90 8.40 3.85
C THR A 9 11.07 7.63 4.47
N ASP A 10 12.26 8.24 4.52
CA ASP A 10 13.41 7.66 5.22
C ASP A 10 13.08 7.32 6.69
N LYS A 11 12.21 8.12 7.32
CA LYS A 11 11.77 7.85 8.69
C LYS A 11 10.85 6.62 8.77
N ILE A 12 10.00 6.40 7.77
CA ILE A 12 9.15 5.21 7.71
C ILE A 12 10.01 3.95 7.52
N ILE A 13 11.04 4.02 6.69
CA ILE A 13 12.01 2.93 6.51
C ILE A 13 12.73 2.62 7.83
N GLU A 14 13.30 3.64 8.48
CA GLU A 14 13.97 3.49 9.79
C GLU A 14 13.05 2.86 10.85
N LEU A 15 11.77 3.24 10.87
CA LEU A 15 10.78 2.70 11.82
C LEU A 15 10.28 1.29 11.45
N SER A 16 10.45 0.88 10.20
CA SER A 16 10.02 -0.42 9.68
C SER A 16 11.12 -1.46 9.76
N ASP A 17 12.38 -1.03 9.81
CA ASP A 17 13.55 -1.91 9.86
C ASP A 17 13.54 -2.81 11.11
N GLY A 18 13.62 -4.12 10.88
CA GLY A 18 13.56 -5.16 11.90
C GLY A 18 12.14 -5.49 12.40
N ALA A 19 11.08 -5.01 11.74
CA ALA A 19 9.71 -5.33 12.12
C ALA A 19 9.26 -6.70 11.57
N ASP A 20 8.62 -7.52 12.42
CA ASP A 20 8.00 -8.78 11.98
C ASP A 20 6.94 -8.53 10.90
N VAL A 21 6.08 -7.54 11.12
CA VAL A 21 5.00 -7.18 10.18
C VAL A 21 4.94 -5.67 10.02
N VAL A 22 4.87 -5.20 8.77
CA VAL A 22 4.58 -3.81 8.43
C VAL A 22 3.21 -3.77 7.74
N LEU A 23 2.25 -3.11 8.36
CA LEU A 23 0.98 -2.75 7.73
C LEU A 23 1.11 -1.36 7.12
N HIS A 24 0.95 -1.26 5.80
CA HIS A 24 1.07 0.01 5.07
C HIS A 24 -0.14 0.31 4.17
N ASP A 25 -0.52 1.59 4.06
CA ASP A 25 -1.45 2.02 3.02
C ASP A 25 -0.83 1.85 1.63
N ALA A 26 -1.66 1.67 0.60
CA ALA A 26 -1.16 1.45 -0.76
C ALA A 26 -2.02 2.14 -1.80
N MET A 27 -1.38 2.81 -2.75
CA MET A 27 -2.01 3.48 -3.87
C MET A 27 -1.59 2.85 -5.21
N ALA A 28 -2.59 2.43 -5.99
CA ALA A 28 -2.42 2.05 -7.39
C ALA A 28 -2.33 3.33 -8.24
N LEU A 29 -1.14 3.93 -8.30
CA LEU A 29 -0.88 5.22 -8.94
C LEU A 29 -1.47 5.32 -10.35
N GLN A 30 -1.35 4.26 -11.14
CA GLN A 30 -1.83 4.20 -12.53
C GLN A 30 -3.35 4.34 -12.62
N LEU A 31 -4.10 3.75 -11.68
CA LEU A 31 -5.55 3.89 -11.61
C LEU A 31 -5.95 5.31 -11.20
N VAL A 32 -5.24 5.89 -10.24
CA VAL A 32 -5.48 7.27 -9.76
C VAL A 32 -5.23 8.28 -10.88
N GLN A 33 -4.09 8.21 -11.56
CA GLN A 33 -3.75 9.10 -12.68
C GLN A 33 -4.69 8.94 -13.88
N GLY A 34 -5.12 7.70 -14.16
CA GLY A 34 -6.13 7.42 -15.18
C GLY A 34 -7.48 8.08 -14.84
N ALA A 35 -7.94 7.92 -13.61
CA ALA A 35 -9.17 8.55 -13.11
C ALA A 35 -9.06 10.08 -13.10
N GLU A 36 -7.91 10.64 -12.73
CA GLU A 36 -7.64 12.07 -12.74
C GLU A 36 -7.79 12.63 -14.16
N THR A 37 -7.11 12.00 -15.11
CA THR A 37 -7.12 12.39 -16.53
C THR A 37 -8.54 12.36 -17.12
N LEU A 38 -9.31 11.31 -16.83
CA LEU A 38 -10.71 11.19 -17.27
C LEU A 38 -11.61 12.25 -16.62
N SER A 39 -11.39 12.54 -15.34
CA SER A 39 -12.13 13.58 -14.61
C SER A 39 -11.87 14.97 -15.18
N ARG A 40 -10.61 15.30 -15.51
CA ARG A 40 -10.27 16.56 -16.20
C ARG A 40 -10.95 16.65 -17.56
N ARG A 41 -10.90 15.59 -18.36
CA ARG A 41 -11.49 15.54 -19.70
C ARG A 41 -13.01 15.67 -19.72
N SER A 42 -13.68 15.15 -18.69
CA SER A 42 -15.14 15.24 -18.53
C SER A 42 -15.61 16.57 -17.92
N GLY A 43 -14.68 17.49 -17.59
CA GLY A 43 -15.00 18.77 -16.95
C GLY A 43 -15.25 18.68 -15.45
N ASN A 44 -15.05 17.51 -14.83
CA ASN A 44 -15.17 17.33 -13.38
C ASN A 44 -13.85 17.75 -12.68
N THR A 45 -13.57 19.04 -12.72
CA THR A 45 -12.33 19.63 -12.18
C THR A 45 -12.16 19.37 -10.69
N ARG A 46 -13.24 19.38 -9.90
CA ARG A 46 -13.18 19.12 -8.46
C ARG A 46 -12.66 17.71 -8.16
N LEU A 47 -13.20 16.69 -8.84
CA LEU A 47 -12.73 15.32 -8.66
C LEU A 47 -11.28 15.15 -9.14
N ALA A 48 -10.92 15.78 -10.25
CA ALA A 48 -9.54 15.77 -10.73
C ALA A 48 -8.57 16.39 -9.71
N THR A 49 -8.92 17.50 -9.07
CA THR A 49 -8.09 18.09 -8.01
C THR A 49 -7.92 17.12 -6.84
N VAL A 50 -9.00 16.51 -6.35
CA VAL A 50 -8.88 15.51 -5.26
C VAL A 50 -7.98 14.35 -5.66
N LEU A 51 -8.13 13.80 -6.85
CA LEU A 51 -7.29 12.70 -7.35
C LEU A 51 -5.83 13.10 -7.58
N HIS A 52 -5.57 14.38 -7.86
CA HIS A 52 -4.24 14.93 -7.92
C HIS A 52 -3.62 15.02 -6.53
N ASP A 53 -4.36 15.63 -5.59
CA ASP A 53 -3.88 15.90 -4.23
C ASP A 53 -3.59 14.61 -3.47
N ILE A 54 -4.37 13.53 -3.66
CA ILE A 54 -4.13 12.26 -2.93
C ILE A 54 -2.78 11.59 -3.28
N GLN A 55 -2.13 11.99 -4.38
CA GLN A 55 -0.89 11.38 -4.82
C GLN A 55 0.32 11.79 -3.97
N ASP A 56 0.21 12.82 -3.11
CA ASP A 56 1.34 13.32 -2.31
C ASP A 56 1.34 12.89 -0.83
N TYR A 57 0.37 12.07 -0.41
CA TYR A 57 0.32 11.53 0.95
C TYR A 57 0.01 10.02 1.06
N HIS A 58 -0.12 9.31 -0.06
CA HIS A 58 -0.26 7.85 -0.09
C HIS A 58 0.93 7.18 -0.77
N ALA A 59 1.41 6.06 -0.22
CA ALA A 59 2.50 5.29 -0.78
C ALA A 59 2.08 4.56 -2.07
N THR A 60 2.89 4.67 -3.13
CA THR A 60 2.67 3.86 -4.33
C THR A 60 3.18 2.43 -4.12
N THR A 61 2.73 1.48 -4.94
CA THR A 61 3.27 0.11 -4.93
C THR A 61 4.78 0.06 -5.17
N ALA A 62 5.30 0.98 -5.99
CA ALA A 62 6.74 1.12 -6.21
C ALA A 62 7.48 1.66 -4.98
N ASP A 63 6.89 2.61 -4.23
CA ASP A 63 7.45 3.08 -2.97
C ASP A 63 7.49 1.95 -1.92
N LEU A 64 6.49 1.08 -1.92
CA LEU A 64 6.39 -0.07 -1.03
C LEU A 64 7.38 -1.18 -1.39
N ALA A 65 7.66 -1.37 -2.68
CA ALA A 65 8.77 -2.21 -3.14
C ALA A 65 10.10 -1.71 -2.54
N ARG A 66 10.33 -0.40 -2.65
CA ARG A 66 11.51 0.25 -2.08
C ARG A 66 11.58 0.11 -0.56
N LEU A 67 10.46 0.23 0.16
CA LEU A 67 10.40 -0.01 1.60
C LEU A 67 10.87 -1.43 1.95
N ALA A 68 10.39 -2.44 1.23
CA ALA A 68 10.78 -3.82 1.46
C ALA A 68 12.23 -4.15 1.04
N ASP A 69 12.76 -3.42 0.06
CA ASP A 69 14.17 -3.57 -0.34
C ASP A 69 15.14 -2.90 0.65
N GLU A 70 14.73 -1.80 1.29
CA GLU A 70 15.59 -0.99 2.16
C GLU A 70 15.48 -1.33 3.67
N ALA A 71 14.42 -2.00 4.11
CA ALA A 71 14.19 -2.40 5.50
C ALA A 71 14.06 -3.91 5.65
N ASP A 72 14.63 -4.48 6.73
CA ASP A 72 14.48 -5.90 7.06
C ASP A 72 13.08 -6.16 7.65
N ILE A 73 12.14 -6.58 6.82
CA ILE A 73 10.73 -6.78 7.18
C ILE A 73 10.35 -8.24 6.98
N GLY A 74 9.73 -8.86 7.99
CA GLY A 74 9.24 -10.24 7.89
C GLY A 74 8.04 -10.39 6.94
N LEU A 75 7.03 -9.51 7.05
CA LEU A 75 5.85 -9.47 6.20
C LEU A 75 5.41 -8.03 5.91
N LEU A 76 5.30 -7.67 4.62
CA LEU A 76 4.62 -6.45 4.18
C LEU A 76 3.13 -6.76 3.90
N ALA A 77 2.23 -6.12 4.65
CA ALA A 77 0.79 -6.28 4.53
C ALA A 77 0.13 -4.95 4.15
N LEU A 78 -0.67 -4.97 3.08
CA LEU A 78 -1.24 -3.77 2.48
C LEU A 78 -2.66 -3.59 2.95
N TYR A 79 -2.96 -2.45 3.56
CA TYR A 79 -4.31 -2.05 3.94
C TYR A 79 -4.66 -0.71 3.27
N HIS A 80 -5.88 -0.20 3.49
CA HIS A 80 -6.30 1.10 2.98
C HIS A 80 -5.96 1.33 1.49
N LEU A 81 -6.42 0.43 0.62
CA LEU A 81 -6.10 0.47 -0.80
C LEU A 81 -6.76 1.68 -1.49
N VAL A 82 -5.97 2.44 -2.25
CA VAL A 82 -6.39 3.65 -2.95
C VAL A 82 -6.19 3.49 -4.47
N PRO A 83 -7.25 3.56 -5.29
CA PRO A 83 -8.65 3.56 -4.90
C PRO A 83 -9.08 2.19 -4.34
N ALA A 84 -10.13 2.19 -3.50
CA ALA A 84 -10.70 0.95 -2.98
C ALA A 84 -11.13 0.02 -4.13
N PRO A 85 -10.52 -1.18 -4.27
CA PRO A 85 -10.78 -2.05 -5.40
C PRO A 85 -12.20 -2.61 -5.32
N ARG A 86 -12.87 -2.69 -6.48
CA ARG A 86 -14.24 -3.23 -6.58
C ARG A 86 -14.32 -4.58 -7.29
N ASN A 87 -13.20 -5.07 -7.82
CA ASN A 87 -13.12 -6.33 -8.55
C ASN A 87 -11.66 -6.82 -8.61
N ALA A 88 -11.47 -8.07 -9.02
CA ALA A 88 -10.15 -8.70 -9.11
C ALA A 88 -9.16 -7.96 -10.02
N MET A 89 -9.64 -7.30 -11.08
CA MET A 89 -8.78 -6.50 -11.97
C MET A 89 -8.22 -5.27 -11.24
N ALA A 90 -9.03 -4.61 -10.41
CA ALA A 90 -8.58 -3.50 -9.59
C ALA A 90 -7.60 -3.94 -8.50
N ILE A 91 -7.81 -5.12 -7.90
CA ILE A 91 -6.85 -5.72 -6.96
C ILE A 91 -5.52 -6.01 -7.66
N ALA A 92 -5.56 -6.57 -8.87
CA ALA A 92 -4.35 -6.88 -9.64
C ALA A 92 -3.51 -5.64 -9.99
N ALA A 93 -4.10 -4.44 -9.99
CA ALA A 93 -3.36 -3.20 -10.20
C ALA A 93 -2.38 -2.89 -9.06
N PHE A 94 -2.57 -3.47 -7.87
CA PHE A 94 -1.63 -3.34 -6.76
C PHE A 94 -0.46 -4.32 -6.88
N ASN A 95 -0.62 -5.44 -7.58
CA ASN A 95 0.38 -6.51 -7.64
C ASN A 95 1.59 -6.23 -8.54
N GLY A 96 1.60 -5.14 -9.31
CA GLY A 96 2.60 -4.91 -10.35
C GLY A 96 4.03 -4.76 -9.83
N ASP A 97 4.19 -3.99 -8.75
CA ASP A 97 5.50 -3.67 -8.15
C ASP A 97 5.66 -4.25 -6.75
N LEU A 98 4.73 -5.07 -6.27
CA LEU A 98 4.81 -5.59 -4.91
C LEU A 98 5.93 -6.63 -4.78
N PRO A 99 6.71 -6.57 -3.68
CA PRO A 99 7.73 -7.56 -3.41
C PRO A 99 7.10 -8.93 -3.19
N ASP A 100 7.83 -9.98 -3.55
CA ASP A 100 7.39 -11.36 -3.35
C ASP A 100 7.09 -11.62 -1.87
N GLY A 101 5.93 -12.22 -1.60
CA GLY A 101 5.48 -12.50 -0.23
C GLY A 101 4.69 -11.38 0.45
N ALA A 102 4.58 -10.20 -0.18
CA ALA A 102 3.64 -9.19 0.28
C ALA A 102 2.18 -9.68 0.16
N VAL A 103 1.33 -9.26 1.10
CA VAL A 103 -0.07 -9.64 1.14
C VAL A 103 -0.98 -8.43 1.06
N ILE A 104 -2.07 -8.55 0.30
CA ILE A 104 -3.18 -7.60 0.36
C ILE A 104 -4.13 -8.08 1.46
N THR A 105 -4.39 -7.22 2.44
CA THR A 105 -5.26 -7.56 3.57
C THR A 105 -6.74 -7.57 3.18
N GLU A 106 -7.53 -8.34 3.92
CA GLU A 106 -8.98 -8.39 3.81
C GLU A 106 -9.63 -8.12 5.16
N ASP A 107 -10.87 -7.62 5.16
CA ASP A 107 -11.63 -7.38 6.38
C ASP A 107 -11.79 -8.69 7.18
N GLY A 108 -11.26 -8.71 8.40
CA GLY A 108 -11.30 -9.87 9.28
C GLY A 108 -10.08 -10.80 9.20
N MET A 109 -9.12 -10.50 8.33
CA MET A 109 -7.82 -11.22 8.27
C MET A 109 -7.10 -11.16 9.62
N VAL A 110 -6.48 -12.28 10.01
CA VAL A 110 -5.72 -12.40 11.26
C VAL A 110 -4.26 -12.72 10.94
N ILE A 111 -3.33 -11.92 11.48
CA ILE A 111 -1.89 -12.18 11.44
C ILE A 111 -1.44 -12.56 12.85
N LEU A 112 -0.95 -13.80 13.02
CA LEU A 112 -0.49 -14.33 14.30
C LEU A 112 1.04 -14.31 14.37
N LEU A 113 1.55 -13.80 15.49
CA LEU A 113 2.98 -13.75 15.84
C LEU A 113 3.20 -14.53 17.16
N PRO A 114 3.55 -15.82 17.10
CA PRO A 114 3.79 -16.63 18.29
C PRO A 114 4.98 -16.12 19.09
N ALA A 115 4.85 -16.08 20.41
CA ALA A 115 5.94 -15.63 21.27
C ALA A 115 7.16 -16.58 21.18
N ASN A 116 8.36 -16.00 21.09
CA ASN A 116 9.63 -16.72 20.94
C ASN A 116 9.73 -17.55 19.65
N SER A 117 9.17 -17.05 18.55
CA SER A 117 9.22 -17.64 17.22
C SER A 117 9.40 -16.52 16.18
N ASP A 118 10.03 -16.85 15.06
CA ASP A 118 10.09 -16.00 13.86
C ASP A 118 8.96 -16.34 12.86
N GLU A 119 8.04 -17.22 13.25
CA GLU A 119 6.90 -17.60 12.42
C GLU A 119 5.86 -16.48 12.32
N ILE A 120 5.42 -16.19 11.09
CA ILE A 120 4.31 -15.29 10.79
C ILE A 120 3.23 -16.11 10.10
N MET A 121 2.04 -16.20 10.71
CA MET A 121 0.91 -16.96 10.16
C MET A 121 -0.21 -16.01 9.75
N VAL A 122 -0.72 -16.19 8.54
CA VAL A 122 -1.86 -15.42 7.99
C VAL A 122 -3.06 -16.36 7.86
N ASP A 123 -4.17 -16.01 8.50
CA ASP A 123 -5.47 -16.71 8.48
C ASP A 123 -6.58 -15.78 7.94
#